data_AF-X0XV62-F1
#
_entry.id   AF-X0XV62-F1
#
_cell.length_a   1.000
_cell.length_b   1.000
_cell.length_c   1.000
_cell.angle_alpha   90.00
_cell.angle_beta   90.00
_cell.angle_gamma   90.00
#
_symmetry.space_group_name_H-M   'P 1'
#
loop_
_entity.id
_entity.type
_entity.pdbx_description
1 polymer ?
#
loop_
_entity_poly.entity_id
_entity_poly.type
_entity_poly.pdbx_seq_one_letter_code
_entity_poly.pdbx_strand_id
1 'polypeptide(L)'
;MSGNVVAELDSIFKPKSLAVIGASSNPAKWGGMVLGRALACPFRGSIYPVNPKETEISGLRAYRDVLEIPDPVDLAVFTIPAAQVPAAMRSCVEKGIKGAVVISADFAETGERGRALEEATIEIAREGGLR
;
A
#
# COMPACT_ATOMS: atom_id res chain seq x y z
N MET A 1 10.54 9.40 -24.01
CA MET A 1 9.52 9.92 -23.08
C MET A 1 10.24 10.42 -21.84
N SER A 2 10.54 11.71 -21.74
CA SER A 2 11.04 12.30 -20.49
C SER A 2 9.84 12.87 -19.75
N GLY A 3 9.07 12.00 -19.09
CA GLY A 3 8.13 12.45 -18.07
C GLY A 3 8.92 13.16 -16.98
N ASN A 4 8.39 14.25 -16.45
CA ASN A 4 9.00 14.91 -15.32
C ASN A 4 8.97 13.93 -14.13
N VAL A 5 10.12 13.31 -13.81
CA VAL A 5 10.27 12.35 -12.70
C VAL A 5 9.65 12.86 -11.40
N VAL A 6 9.69 14.18 -11.17
CA VAL A 6 9.08 14.80 -9.99
C VAL A 6 7.56 14.62 -9.98
N ALA A 7 6.90 14.77 -11.14
CA ALA A 7 5.47 14.60 -11.26
C ALA A 7 5.04 13.12 -11.16
N GLU A 8 5.88 12.18 -11.62
CA GLU A 8 5.61 10.74 -11.48
C GLU A 8 5.61 10.28 -10.01
N LEU A 9 6.32 11.01 -9.14
CA LEU A 9 6.41 10.71 -7.71
C LEU A 9 5.38 11.47 -6.86
N ASP A 10 4.51 12.28 -7.47
CA ASP A 10 3.48 13.02 -6.73
C ASP A 10 2.48 12.07 -6.03
N SER A 11 2.25 10.87 -6.56
CA SER A 11 1.45 9.83 -5.88
C SER A 11 2.03 9.41 -4.53
N ILE A 12 3.35 9.54 -4.35
CA ILE A 12 4.06 9.17 -3.12
C ILE A 12 4.21 10.38 -2.20
N PHE A 13 4.61 11.54 -2.73
CA PHE A 13 4.94 12.72 -1.92
C PHE A 13 3.78 13.70 -1.73
N LYS A 14 2.76 13.67 -2.59
CA LYS A 14 1.57 14.54 -2.51
C LYS A 14 0.25 13.76 -2.66
N PRO A 15 0.07 12.59 -2.02
CA PRO A 15 -1.17 11.85 -2.12
C PRO A 15 -2.33 12.62 -1.48
N LYS A 16 -3.50 12.57 -2.12
CA LYS A 16 -4.78 13.00 -1.58
C LYS A 16 -5.54 11.86 -0.94
N SER A 17 -5.10 10.62 -1.15
CA SER A 17 -5.64 9.44 -0.47
C SER A 17 -4.58 8.36 -0.26
N LEU A 18 -4.70 7.67 0.86
CA LEU A 18 -3.78 6.64 1.33
C LEU A 18 -4.54 5.38 1.74
N ALA A 19 -4.18 4.23 1.19
CA ALA A 19 -4.60 2.92 1.70
C ALA A 19 -3.48 2.28 2.53
N VAL A 20 -3.81 1.84 3.75
CA VAL A 20 -2.88 1.10 4.62
C VAL A 20 -3.24 -0.38 4.57
N ILE A 21 -2.52 -1.15 3.75
CA ILE A 21 -2.72 -2.59 3.56
C ILE A 21 -2.02 -3.34 4.69
N GLY A 22 -2.79 -4.13 5.44
CA GLY A 22 -2.33 -4.73 6.69
C GLY A 22 -2.60 -3.84 7.91
N ALA A 23 -3.45 -2.81 7.79
CA ALA A 23 -3.91 -2.01 8.92
C ALA A 23 -4.48 -2.90 10.04
N SER A 24 -4.33 -2.47 11.29
CA SER A 24 -4.72 -3.26 12.45
C SER A 24 -5.09 -2.34 13.62
N SER A 25 -6.12 -2.71 14.39
CA SER A 25 -6.46 -2.03 15.66
C SER A 25 -5.39 -2.18 16.74
N ASN A 26 -4.53 -3.20 16.64
CA ASN A 26 -3.38 -3.36 17.54
C ASN A 26 -2.25 -2.37 17.15
N PRO A 27 -1.91 -1.38 18.01
CA PRO A 27 -0.91 -0.37 17.71
C PRO A 27 0.54 -0.89 17.79
N ALA A 28 0.78 -2.11 18.28
CA ALA A 28 2.10 -2.72 18.31
C ALA A 28 2.49 -3.38 16.97
N LYS A 29 1.53 -3.58 16.06
CA LYS A 29 1.80 -4.10 14.70
C LYS A 29 2.14 -2.96 13.75
N TRP A 30 2.98 -3.23 12.76
CA TRP A 30 3.36 -2.26 11.72
C TRP A 30 2.17 -1.51 11.11
N GLY A 31 1.10 -2.21 10.72
CA GLY A 31 -0.09 -1.57 10.17
C GLY A 31 -0.84 -0.66 11.14
N GLY A 32 -0.88 -1.00 12.44
CA GLY A 32 -1.44 -0.12 13.47
C GLY A 32 -0.56 1.10 13.72
N MET A 33 0.76 0.92 13.75
CA MET A 33 1.74 1.99 13.90
C MET A 33 1.70 2.98 12.73
N VAL A 34 1.63 2.49 11.49
CA VAL A 34 1.57 3.32 10.28
C VAL A 34 0.26 4.09 10.21
N LEU A 35 -0.88 3.41 10.43
CA LEU A 35 -2.19 4.05 10.45
C LEU A 35 -2.27 5.12 11.53
N GLY A 36 -1.81 4.81 12.76
CA GLY A 36 -1.77 5.77 13.86
C GLY A 36 -0.92 7.01 13.53
N ARG A 37 0.24 6.82 12.88
CA ARG A 37 1.06 7.95 12.42
C ARG A 37 0.40 8.78 11.33
N ALA A 38 -0.25 8.13 10.35
CA ALA A 38 -0.98 8.83 9.30
C ALA A 38 -2.10 9.72 9.88
N LEU A 39 -2.79 9.25 10.92
CA LEU A 39 -3.85 9.98 11.62
C LEU A 39 -3.33 11.09 12.54
N ALA A 40 -2.16 10.91 13.16
CA ALA A 40 -1.56 11.89 14.06
C ALA A 40 -0.87 13.06 13.33
N CYS A 41 -0.48 12.85 12.07
CA CYS A 41 0.12 13.88 11.22
C CYS A 41 -0.97 14.77 10.58
N PRO A 42 -0.62 15.98 10.12
CA PRO A 42 -1.54 16.90 9.43
C PRO A 42 -1.84 16.45 7.98
N PHE A 43 -2.09 15.16 7.76
CA PHE A 43 -2.51 14.63 6.47
C PHE A 43 -3.96 15.04 6.21
N ARG A 44 -4.18 15.77 5.12
CA ARG A 44 -5.52 16.28 4.75
C ARG A 44 -6.25 15.40 3.75
N GLY A 45 -5.64 14.30 3.33
CA GLY A 45 -6.23 13.34 2.41
C GLY A 45 -7.08 12.29 3.14
N SER A 46 -7.77 11.47 2.35
CA SER A 46 -8.54 10.33 2.87
C SER A 46 -7.61 9.18 3.27
N ILE A 47 -7.92 8.52 4.37
CA ILE A 47 -7.16 7.34 4.85
C ILE A 47 -8.10 6.13 4.85
N TYR A 48 -7.67 5.05 4.21
CA TYR A 48 -8.42 3.81 4.07
C TYR A 48 -7.65 2.64 4.71
N PRO A 49 -8.06 2.16 5.89
CA PRO A 49 -7.55 0.91 6.44
C PRO A 49 -7.97 -0.27 5.56
N VAL A 50 -7.03 -1.15 5.23
CA VAL A 50 -7.32 -2.40 4.49
C VAL A 50 -6.91 -3.60 5.33
N ASN A 51 -7.91 -4.39 5.71
CA ASN A 51 -7.81 -5.58 6.55
C ASN A 51 -8.94 -6.56 6.22
N PRO A 52 -8.66 -7.84 5.92
CA PRO A 52 -9.69 -8.81 5.51
C PRO A 52 -10.65 -9.24 6.63
N LYS A 53 -10.33 -8.93 7.90
CA LYS A 53 -11.05 -9.40 9.09
C LYS A 53 -11.76 -8.28 9.85
N GLU A 54 -11.09 -7.14 10.01
CA GLU A 54 -11.61 -6.00 10.76
C GLU A 54 -12.45 -5.11 9.84
N THR A 55 -13.65 -4.72 10.29
CA THR A 55 -14.57 -3.85 9.53
C THR A 55 -14.44 -2.37 9.89
N GLU A 56 -13.80 -2.06 11.03
CA GLU A 56 -13.50 -0.72 11.50
C GLU A 56 -12.17 -0.71 12.26
N ILE A 57 -11.33 0.29 12.02
CA ILE A 57 -10.04 0.47 12.70
C ILE A 57 -9.86 1.97 13.00
N SER A 58 -9.64 2.31 14.27
CA SER A 58 -9.45 3.71 14.71
C SER A 58 -10.61 4.64 14.31
N GLY A 59 -11.86 4.15 14.32
CA GLY A 59 -13.05 4.89 13.92
C GLY A 59 -13.22 5.09 12.42
N LEU A 60 -12.33 4.50 11.60
CA LEU A 60 -12.44 4.49 10.15
C LEU A 60 -12.95 3.15 9.66
N ARG A 61 -13.84 3.18 8.65
CA ARG A 61 -14.26 1.96 7.95
C ARG A 61 -13.04 1.26 7.35
N ALA A 62 -12.90 -0.03 7.64
CA ALA A 62 -11.89 -0.88 7.03
C ALA A 62 -12.48 -1.69 5.88
N TYR A 63 -11.67 -1.90 4.85
CA TYR A 63 -12.04 -2.63 3.63
C TYR A 63 -11.26 -3.94 3.55
N ARG A 64 -11.84 -4.99 2.96
CA ARG A 64 -11.16 -6.29 2.89
C ARG A 64 -10.04 -6.31 1.86
N ASP A 65 -10.20 -5.51 0.81
CA ASP A 65 -9.25 -5.30 -0.27
C ASP A 65 -9.36 -3.84 -0.76
N VAL A 66 -8.30 -3.32 -1.38
CA VAL A 66 -8.28 -1.97 -1.96
C VAL A 66 -9.33 -1.76 -3.05
N LEU A 67 -9.77 -2.83 -3.72
CA LEU A 67 -10.82 -2.80 -4.74
C LEU A 67 -12.19 -2.45 -4.15
N GLU A 68 -12.43 -2.72 -2.87
CA GLU A 68 -13.70 -2.40 -2.21
C GLU A 68 -13.84 -0.93 -1.80
N ILE A 69 -12.74 -0.17 -1.84
CA ILE A 69 -12.76 1.27 -1.54
C ILE A 69 -13.54 1.96 -2.68
N PRO A 70 -14.61 2.73 -2.42
CA PRO A 70 -15.38 3.35 -3.49
C PRO A 70 -14.60 4.47 -4.21
N ASP A 71 -13.73 5.15 -3.46
CA ASP A 71 -13.00 6.34 -3.93
C ASP A 71 -11.64 5.99 -4.56
N PRO A 72 -11.04 6.93 -5.31
CA PRO A 72 -9.66 6.80 -5.81
C PRO A 72 -8.63 6.72 -4.67
N VAL A 73 -7.58 5.93 -4.90
CA VAL A 73 -6.44 5.77 -3.99
C VAL A 73 -5.15 6.18 -4.70
N ASP A 74 -4.43 7.16 -4.16
CA ASP A 74 -3.17 7.63 -4.76
C ASP A 74 -1.97 6.78 -4.32
N LEU A 75 -1.92 6.44 -3.02
CA LEU A 75 -0.81 5.73 -2.37
C LEU A 75 -1.29 4.47 -1.63
N ALA A 76 -0.60 3.35 -1.83
CA ALA A 76 -0.75 2.14 -1.03
C ALA A 76 0.48 1.91 -0.14
N VAL A 77 0.29 1.67 1.16
CA VAL A 77 1.36 1.30 2.08
C VAL A 77 1.15 -0.13 2.55
N PHE A 78 2.14 -1.01 2.30
CA PHE A 78 2.05 -2.44 2.58
C PHE A 78 2.76 -2.77 3.89
N THR A 79 2.02 -3.40 4.79
CA THR A 79 2.50 -3.90 6.09
C THR A 79 2.13 -5.37 6.33
N ILE A 80 1.94 -6.12 5.24
CA ILE A 80 1.56 -7.55 5.21
C ILE A 80 2.80 -8.44 4.99
N PRO A 81 2.76 -9.74 5.28
CA PRO A 81 3.89 -10.64 4.96
C PRO A 81 4.27 -10.58 3.47
N ALA A 82 5.57 -10.62 3.13
CA ALA A 82 6.04 -10.47 1.75
C ALA A 82 5.34 -11.41 0.76
N ALA A 83 5.08 -12.66 1.15
CA ALA A 83 4.39 -13.65 0.32
C ALA A 83 2.98 -13.20 -0.15
N GLN A 84 2.36 -12.24 0.54
CA GLN A 84 1.03 -11.70 0.20
C GLN A 84 1.12 -10.43 -0.66
N VAL A 85 2.29 -9.79 -0.75
CA VAL A 85 2.47 -8.52 -1.47
C VAL A 85 2.16 -8.64 -2.97
N PRO A 86 2.56 -9.69 -3.73
CA PRO A 86 2.21 -9.77 -5.14
C PRO A 86 0.70 -9.78 -5.42
N ALA A 87 -0.07 -10.46 -4.58
CA ALA A 87 -1.53 -10.50 -4.71
C ALA A 87 -2.14 -9.12 -4.43
N ALA A 88 -1.76 -8.46 -3.34
CA ALA A 88 -2.23 -7.12 -3.01
C ALA A 88 -1.75 -6.06 -4.02
N MET A 89 -0.56 -6.25 -4.61
CA MET A 89 -0.02 -5.38 -5.67
C MET A 89 -0.88 -5.46 -6.93
N ARG A 90 -1.35 -6.66 -7.31
CA ARG A 90 -2.33 -6.82 -8.40
C ARG A 90 -3.62 -6.05 -8.13
N SER A 91 -4.17 -6.16 -6.92
CA SER A 91 -5.35 -5.36 -6.55
C SER A 91 -5.09 -3.86 -6.66
N CYS A 92 -3.89 -3.39 -6.29
CA CYS A 92 -3.51 -1.97 -6.43
C CYS A 92 -3.43 -1.53 -7.89
N VAL A 93 -2.85 -2.37 -8.75
CA VAL A 93 -2.77 -2.13 -10.21
C VAL A 93 -4.16 -2.07 -10.83
N GLU A 94 -5.03 -3.02 -10.50
CA GLU A 94 -6.42 -3.04 -10.96
C GLU A 94 -7.22 -1.82 -10.46
N LYS A 95 -6.97 -1.39 -9.21
CA LYS A 95 -7.54 -0.17 -8.63
C LYS A 95 -7.03 1.12 -9.31
N GLY A 96 -5.95 1.04 -10.09
CA GLY A 96 -5.33 2.17 -10.76
C GLY A 96 -4.39 3.01 -9.88
N ILE A 97 -3.94 2.46 -8.74
CA ILE A 97 -3.00 3.11 -7.82
C ILE A 97 -1.66 3.29 -8.52
N LYS A 98 -0.99 4.44 -8.29
CA LYS A 98 0.26 4.81 -8.97
C LYS A 98 1.49 4.86 -8.07
N GLY A 99 1.31 4.89 -6.74
CA GLY A 99 2.42 4.84 -5.79
C GLY A 99 2.25 3.73 -4.76
N ALA A 100 3.33 3.03 -4.45
CA ALA A 100 3.39 2.10 -3.35
C ALA A 100 4.60 2.34 -2.43
N VAL A 101 4.41 2.04 -1.14
CA VAL A 101 5.50 1.91 -0.17
C VAL A 101 5.39 0.54 0.47
N VAL A 102 6.34 -0.35 0.19
CA VAL A 102 6.40 -1.69 0.78
C VAL A 102 7.32 -1.65 2.00
N ILE A 103 6.72 -1.76 3.20
CA ILE A 103 7.47 -1.81 4.48
C ILE A 103 7.89 -3.25 4.80
N SER A 104 7.16 -4.22 4.27
CA SER A 104 7.41 -5.65 4.42
C SER A 104 8.83 -6.04 4.04
N ALA A 105 9.43 -6.92 4.83
CA ALA A 105 10.72 -7.56 4.58
C ALA A 105 10.52 -9.01 4.11
N ASP A 106 11.62 -9.73 3.91
CA ASP A 106 11.75 -11.08 3.36
C ASP A 106 11.71 -11.16 1.82
N PHE A 107 12.30 -10.17 1.14
CA PHE A 107 12.51 -10.12 -0.30
C PHE A 107 13.96 -10.50 -0.66
N ALA A 108 14.58 -9.83 -1.64
CA ALA A 108 15.89 -10.19 -2.18
C ALA A 108 17.00 -10.31 -1.13
N GLU A 109 16.84 -9.68 0.04
CA GLU A 109 17.76 -9.77 1.17
C GLU A 109 17.84 -11.16 1.81
N THR A 110 16.89 -12.06 1.54
CA THR A 110 16.83 -13.42 2.12
C THR A 110 17.33 -14.53 1.17
N GLY A 111 17.78 -14.18 -0.03
CA GLY A 111 18.30 -15.10 -1.04
C GLY A 111 17.33 -15.35 -2.21
N GLU A 112 17.55 -16.44 -2.95
CA GLU A 112 16.92 -16.67 -4.27
C GLU A 112 15.38 -16.66 -4.25
N ARG A 113 14.76 -17.26 -3.22
CA ARG A 113 13.30 -17.27 -3.10
C ARG A 113 12.73 -15.87 -2.92
N GLY A 114 13.38 -15.06 -2.09
CA GLY A 114 12.95 -13.68 -1.85
C GLY A 114 13.22 -12.78 -3.06
N ARG A 115 14.30 -13.02 -3.81
CA ARG A 115 14.54 -12.34 -5.09
C ARG A 115 13.45 -12.63 -6.12
N ALA A 116 13.07 -13.90 -6.28
CA ALA A 116 11.98 -14.26 -7.20
C ALA A 116 10.65 -13.61 -6.81
N LEU A 117 10.39 -13.46 -5.50
CA LEU A 117 9.21 -12.77 -4.99
C LEU A 117 9.25 -11.25 -5.25
N GLU A 118 10.43 -10.63 -5.12
CA GLU A 118 10.66 -9.21 -5.43
C GLU A 118 10.45 -8.95 -6.93
N GLU A 119 11.08 -9.77 -7.79
CA GLU A 119 10.94 -9.69 -9.25
C GLU A 119 9.47 -9.80 -9.66
N ALA A 120 8.75 -10.80 -9.17
CA ALA A 120 7.32 -10.95 -9.45
C ALA A 120 6.50 -9.74 -8.97
N THR A 121 6.84 -9.14 -7.83
CA THR A 121 6.15 -7.94 -7.32
C THR A 121 6.40 -6.72 -8.22
N ILE A 122 7.65 -6.53 -8.65
CA ILE A 122 8.07 -5.43 -9.51
C ILE A 122 7.44 -5.57 -10.92
N GLU A 123 7.37 -6.78 -11.46
CA GLU A 123 6.72 -7.05 -12.75
C GLU A 123 5.26 -6.60 -12.73
N ILE A 124 4.50 -7.02 -11.72
CA ILE A 124 3.10 -6.61 -11.54
C ILE A 124 2.98 -5.09 -11.45
N ALA A 125 3.81 -4.44 -10.64
CA ALA A 125 3.79 -2.98 -10.50
C ALA A 125 4.02 -2.27 -11.83
N ARG A 126 4.99 -2.74 -12.62
CA ARG A 126 5.34 -2.17 -13.93
C ARG A 126 4.21 -2.31 -14.95
N GLU A 127 3.49 -3.43 -14.96
CA GLU A 127 2.33 -3.64 -15.84
C GLU A 127 1.25 -2.57 -15.61
N GLY A 128 1.05 -2.14 -14.36
CA GLY A 128 0.08 -1.10 -13.99
C GLY A 128 0.59 0.33 -14.05
N GLY A 129 1.88 0.55 -14.37
CA GLY A 129 2.52 1.85 -14.22
C GLY A 129 2.55 2.35 -12.77
N LEU A 130 2.59 1.43 -11.81
CA LEU A 130 2.73 1.69 -10.38
C LEU A 130 4.24 1.75 -10.05
N ARG A 131 4.61 2.74 -9.24
CA ARG A 131 5.99 2.96 -8.76
C ARG A 131 6.17 2.48 -7.33
#